data_AF-A0A7H8PR60-F1
#
_entry.id   AF-A0A7H8PR60-F1
#
_cell.length_a   1.000
_cell.length_b   1.000
_cell.length_c   1.000
_cell.angle_alpha   90.00
_cell.angle_beta   90.00
_cell.angle_gamma   90.00
#
_symmetry.space_group_name_H-M   'P 1'
#
loop_
_entity.id
_entity.type
_entity.pdbx_description
1 polymer ?
#
loop_
_entity_poly.entity_id
_entity_poly.type
_entity_poly.pdbx_seq_one_letter_code
_entity_poly.pdbx_strand_id
1 'polypeptide(L)'
;MKYFICGFVFSMICNFQGIAQIDANSLLVIPSATTVERNGITGVQEGAIVYDTDENRLFEFTNTGWVEMLTSRNVFTGVFRITTAGAVTITDVPFRPTSITLVAHANVEDFTINADNGSTNNDRGIRNSFGTMNGFARDDGGAIAQQCIYVGGHGNSINDISRFASNTQAIGVRYGDQNGNSLGIITGAVTAFTANGFTLNVTYTNGTITNAAQNVLPTDINNEGLVVLYTAYR
;
A
#
# COMPACT_ATOMS: atom_id res chain seq x y z
N MET A 1 13.05 94.64 -20.38
CA MET A 1 12.75 94.14 -19.02
C MET A 1 12.56 92.63 -19.15
N LYS A 2 13.64 91.83 -19.11
CA LYS A 2 13.99 90.92 -18.00
C LYS A 2 12.77 90.12 -17.49
N TYR A 3 12.64 88.83 -17.86
CA TYR A 3 12.81 87.62 -17.01
C TYR A 3 11.82 86.56 -17.56
N PHE A 4 11.93 85.24 -17.50
CA PHE A 4 12.84 84.29 -16.89
C PHE A 4 12.57 82.93 -17.60
N ILE A 5 13.61 82.23 -18.04
CA ILE A 5 13.51 80.81 -18.42
C ILE A 5 13.36 80.01 -17.13
N CYS A 6 12.29 79.24 -16.97
CA CYS A 6 12.18 78.25 -15.90
C CYS A 6 11.63 76.96 -16.49
N GLY A 7 12.54 76.02 -16.75
CA GLY A 7 12.20 74.68 -17.21
C GLY A 7 11.51 73.90 -16.09
N PHE A 8 10.37 73.32 -16.40
CA PHE A 8 9.77 72.26 -15.60
C PHE A 8 10.03 70.95 -16.33
N VAL A 9 11.08 70.25 -15.90
CA VAL A 9 11.44 68.91 -16.35
C VAL A 9 10.37 67.95 -15.82
N PHE A 10 9.55 67.41 -16.71
CA PHE A 10 8.59 66.35 -16.39
C PHE A 10 9.36 65.03 -16.22
N SER A 11 9.75 64.72 -14.99
CA SER A 11 10.32 63.42 -14.63
C SER A 11 9.19 62.38 -14.59
N MET A 12 9.03 61.64 -15.69
CA MET A 12 8.12 60.50 -15.77
C MET A 12 8.83 59.27 -15.20
N ILE A 13 8.59 58.96 -13.93
CA ILE A 13 9.07 57.73 -13.30
C ILE A 13 8.13 56.60 -13.73
N CYS A 14 8.52 55.85 -14.77
CA CYS A 14 7.83 54.65 -15.18
C CYS A 14 8.15 53.50 -14.21
N ASN A 15 7.15 53.05 -13.45
CA ASN A 15 7.23 51.84 -12.65
C ASN A 15 7.19 50.61 -13.59
N PHE A 16 8.35 50.07 -13.94
CA PHE A 16 8.44 48.79 -14.64
C PHE A 16 8.26 47.66 -13.62
N GLN A 17 7.07 47.05 -13.59
CA GLN A 17 6.91 45.73 -12.95
C GLN A 17 7.35 44.66 -13.95
N GLY A 18 8.66 44.40 -13.97
CA GLY A 18 9.16 43.21 -14.65
C GLY A 18 8.72 41.96 -13.89
N ILE A 19 7.75 41.23 -14.44
CA ILE A 19 7.59 39.82 -14.06
C ILE A 19 8.89 39.15 -14.52
N ALA A 20 9.75 38.77 -13.58
CA ALA A 20 10.95 38.02 -13.88
C ALA A 20 10.54 36.58 -14.25
N GLN A 21 10.05 36.41 -15.47
CA GLN A 21 9.83 35.11 -16.06
C GLN A 21 11.17 34.62 -16.64
N ILE A 22 11.51 33.37 -16.39
CA ILE A 22 12.64 32.73 -17.06
C ILE A 22 12.40 32.81 -18.57
N ASP A 23 13.42 33.23 -19.33
CA ASP A 23 13.33 33.26 -20.77
C ASP A 23 13.06 31.84 -21.30
N ALA A 24 12.18 31.72 -22.30
CA ALA A 24 11.77 30.42 -22.83
C ALA A 24 12.96 29.59 -23.34
N ASN A 25 14.06 30.25 -23.75
CA ASN A 25 15.27 29.62 -24.25
C ASN A 25 16.35 29.43 -23.16
N SER A 26 16.08 29.85 -21.92
CA SER A 26 16.95 29.61 -20.77
C SER A 26 16.69 28.24 -20.10
N LEU A 27 15.74 27.47 -20.62
CA LEU A 27 15.49 26.11 -20.17
C LEU A 27 16.61 25.18 -20.66
N LEU A 28 17.02 24.24 -19.80
CA LEU A 28 17.80 23.09 -20.25
C LEU A 28 16.93 22.28 -21.21
N VAL A 29 17.37 22.18 -22.46
CA VAL A 29 16.72 21.34 -23.47
C VAL A 29 17.42 19.99 -23.51
N ILE A 30 16.63 18.94 -23.35
CA ILE A 30 17.08 17.55 -23.52
C ILE A 30 16.97 17.22 -25.01
N PRO A 31 17.93 16.49 -25.61
CA PRO A 31 17.78 16.00 -26.98
C PRO A 31 16.44 15.29 -27.16
N SER A 32 15.73 15.59 -28.24
CA SER A 32 14.46 14.96 -28.58
C SER A 32 14.56 14.16 -29.87
N ALA A 33 13.79 13.09 -29.95
CA ALA A 33 13.73 12.19 -31.10
C ALA A 33 12.35 11.53 -31.16
N THR A 34 11.88 11.15 -32.35
CA THR A 34 10.75 10.20 -32.49
C THR A 34 11.13 8.82 -31.94
N THR A 35 10.15 7.95 -31.72
CA THR A 35 10.43 6.58 -31.26
C THR A 35 11.34 5.82 -32.20
N VAL A 36 11.17 6.02 -33.51
CA VAL A 36 12.02 5.40 -34.54
C VAL A 36 13.44 5.95 -34.48
N GLU A 37 13.60 7.26 -34.37
CA GLU A 37 14.91 7.90 -34.29
C GLU A 37 15.65 7.50 -33.01
N ARG A 38 14.98 7.54 -31.85
CA ARG A 38 15.50 7.11 -30.55
C ARG A 38 16.04 5.68 -30.62
N ASN A 39 15.22 4.74 -31.12
CA ASN A 39 15.60 3.33 -31.22
C ASN A 39 16.71 3.09 -32.27
N GLY A 40 16.91 4.03 -33.20
CA GLY A 40 17.98 4.00 -34.20
C GLY A 40 19.31 4.60 -33.74
N ILE A 41 19.39 5.23 -32.56
CA ILE A 41 20.64 5.81 -32.05
C ILE A 41 21.61 4.68 -31.69
N THR A 42 22.82 4.74 -32.23
CA THR A 42 23.90 3.77 -31.95
C THR A 42 25.00 4.41 -31.10
N GLY A 43 25.75 3.61 -30.34
CA GLY A 43 26.85 4.11 -29.51
C GLY A 43 26.43 4.93 -28.30
N VAL A 44 25.19 4.77 -27.84
CA VAL A 44 24.65 5.49 -26.68
C VAL A 44 25.34 5.01 -25.39
N GLN A 45 25.70 5.94 -24.52
CA GLN A 45 26.27 5.65 -23.21
C GLN A 45 25.15 5.37 -22.20
N GLU A 46 25.39 4.44 -21.26
CA GLU A 46 24.47 4.21 -20.14
C GLU A 46 24.28 5.50 -19.32
N GLY A 47 23.03 5.80 -18.95
CA GLY A 47 22.62 7.05 -18.29
C GLY A 47 22.29 8.21 -19.23
N ALA A 48 22.39 8.04 -20.55
CA ALA A 48 21.96 9.05 -21.51
C ALA A 48 20.43 9.26 -21.45
N ILE A 49 19.98 10.51 -21.59
CA ILE A 49 18.55 10.87 -21.52
C ILE A 49 18.10 11.47 -22.85
N VAL A 50 16.89 11.09 -23.28
CA VAL A 50 16.24 11.61 -24.49
C VAL A 50 14.74 11.83 -24.24
N TYR A 51 14.17 12.85 -24.86
CA TYR A 51 12.73 13.05 -24.92
C TYR A 51 12.16 12.40 -26.18
N ASP A 52 11.29 11.42 -26.02
CA ASP A 52 10.55 10.80 -27.13
C ASP A 52 9.35 11.67 -27.52
N THR A 53 9.33 12.17 -28.74
CA THR A 53 8.26 13.08 -29.23
C THR A 53 6.98 12.37 -29.62
N ASP A 54 7.02 11.07 -29.93
CA ASP A 54 5.81 10.29 -30.23
C ASP A 54 5.12 9.86 -28.93
N GLU A 55 5.91 9.43 -27.94
CA GLU A 55 5.42 8.97 -26.63
C GLU A 55 5.17 10.13 -25.64
N ASN A 56 5.76 11.31 -25.88
CA ASN A 56 5.75 12.48 -25.00
C ASN A 56 6.30 12.17 -23.59
N ARG A 57 7.49 11.55 -23.55
CA ARG A 57 8.11 11.01 -22.32
C ARG A 57 9.63 11.08 -22.38
N LEU A 58 10.27 11.07 -21.20
CA LEU A 58 11.72 10.96 -21.07
C LEU A 58 12.13 9.49 -20.97
N PHE A 59 13.23 9.13 -21.64
CA PHE A 59 13.84 7.81 -21.60
C PHE A 59 15.30 7.92 -21.17
N GLU A 60 15.74 6.96 -20.36
CA GLU A 60 17.13 6.74 -19.97
C GLU A 60 17.67 5.51 -20.70
N PHE A 61 18.89 5.59 -21.22
CA PHE A 61 19.56 4.43 -21.80
C PHE A 61 20.21 3.60 -20.69
N THR A 62 19.77 2.36 -20.52
CA THR A 62 20.32 1.39 -19.56
C THR A 62 21.18 0.34 -20.27
N ASN A 63 21.83 -0.54 -19.52
CA ASN A 63 22.48 -1.74 -20.07
C ASN A 63 21.55 -2.68 -20.88
N THR A 64 20.22 -2.50 -20.80
CA THR A 64 19.22 -3.26 -21.59
C THR A 64 18.56 -2.44 -22.71
N GLY A 65 18.98 -1.18 -22.92
CA GLY A 65 18.42 -0.26 -23.89
C GLY A 65 17.62 0.88 -23.27
N TRP A 66 16.80 1.56 -24.08
CA TRP A 66 15.95 2.67 -23.63
C TRP A 66 14.86 2.21 -22.68
N VAL A 67 14.83 2.80 -21.49
CA VAL A 67 13.80 2.60 -20.46
C VAL A 67 13.15 3.95 -20.18
N GLU A 68 11.83 3.99 -20.17
CA GLU A 68 11.12 5.22 -19.84
C GLU A 68 11.41 5.63 -18.39
N MET A 69 11.84 6.87 -18.17
CA MET A 69 12.13 7.41 -16.84
C MET A 69 10.87 7.57 -15.97
N LEU A 70 9.67 7.57 -16.57
CA LEU A 70 8.42 7.91 -15.90
C LEU A 70 7.23 7.01 -16.26
N THR A 71 7.37 5.68 -16.30
CA THR A 71 6.18 4.81 -16.40
C THR A 71 6.23 3.54 -15.59
N SER A 72 5.58 3.59 -14.44
CA SER A 72 4.52 2.63 -14.09
C SER A 72 3.91 3.07 -12.76
N ARG A 73 2.67 2.66 -12.50
CA ARG A 73 2.14 2.72 -11.13
C ARG A 73 3.08 1.85 -10.28
N ASN A 74 3.93 2.49 -9.47
CA ASN A 74 4.81 1.81 -8.52
C ASN A 74 4.07 1.44 -7.23
N VAL A 75 2.78 1.79 -7.16
CA VAL A 75 1.90 1.53 -6.02
C VAL A 75 0.57 1.02 -6.55
N PHE A 76 0.12 -0.10 -6.00
CA PHE A 76 -1.19 -0.68 -6.29
C PHE A 76 -1.89 -1.05 -4.99
N THR A 77 -3.05 -0.45 -4.74
CA THR A 77 -3.91 -0.83 -3.61
C THR A 77 -4.98 -1.78 -4.12
N GLY A 78 -5.19 -2.86 -3.39
CA GLY A 78 -6.23 -3.83 -3.69
C GLY A 78 -6.83 -4.42 -2.42
N VAL A 79 -7.71 -5.40 -2.62
CA VAL A 79 -8.40 -6.11 -1.56
C VAL A 79 -8.56 -7.57 -1.95
N PHE A 80 -8.55 -8.47 -0.97
CA PHE A 80 -8.92 -9.88 -1.16
C PHE A 80 -9.62 -10.42 0.08
N ARG A 81 -10.15 -11.65 -0.02
CA ARG A 81 -10.76 -12.36 1.11
C ARG A 81 -9.98 -13.61 1.44
N ILE A 82 -9.87 -13.88 2.73
CA ILE A 82 -9.52 -15.16 3.30
C ILE A 82 -10.81 -15.80 3.77
N THR A 83 -11.15 -16.97 3.26
CA THR A 83 -12.36 -17.72 3.65
C THR A 83 -12.05 -19.12 4.16
N THR A 84 -10.82 -19.61 3.92
CA THR A 84 -10.34 -20.95 4.32
C THR A 84 -8.83 -20.93 4.51
N ALA A 85 -8.29 -21.95 5.17
CA ALA A 85 -6.84 -22.17 5.28
C ALA A 85 -6.23 -22.64 3.94
N GLY A 86 -4.93 -22.43 3.77
CA GLY A 86 -4.17 -22.86 2.60
C GLY A 86 -3.61 -21.70 1.75
N ALA A 87 -3.19 -22.02 0.54
CA ALA A 87 -2.56 -21.05 -0.36
C ALA A 87 -3.57 -20.08 -0.97
N VAL A 88 -3.31 -18.78 -0.86
CA VAL A 88 -4.06 -17.70 -1.51
C VAL A 88 -3.10 -16.96 -2.44
N THR A 89 -3.47 -16.82 -3.72
CA THR A 89 -2.66 -16.14 -4.73
C THR A 89 -3.40 -14.93 -5.27
N ILE A 90 -2.73 -13.78 -5.27
CA ILE A 90 -3.21 -12.51 -5.79
C ILE A 90 -2.47 -12.28 -7.12
N THR A 91 -3.23 -12.06 -8.21
CA THR A 91 -2.70 -12.01 -9.59
C THR A 91 -2.95 -10.69 -10.32
N ASP A 92 -3.65 -9.76 -9.69
CA ASP A 92 -4.17 -8.56 -10.35
C ASP A 92 -3.29 -7.32 -10.09
N VAL A 93 -2.08 -7.50 -9.56
CA VAL A 93 -1.10 -6.43 -9.42
C VAL A 93 -0.38 -6.26 -10.77
N PRO A 94 -0.35 -5.04 -11.36
CA PRO A 94 0.21 -4.83 -12.70
C PRO A 94 1.76 -4.86 -12.76
N PHE A 95 2.40 -5.42 -11.73
CA PHE A 95 3.84 -5.56 -11.60
C PHE A 95 4.17 -6.63 -10.54
N ARG A 96 5.42 -7.10 -10.56
CA ARG A 96 5.99 -7.89 -9.47
C ARG A 96 6.27 -6.99 -8.29
N PRO A 97 5.56 -7.13 -7.15
CA PRO A 97 5.86 -6.33 -5.98
C PRO A 97 7.20 -6.73 -5.37
N THR A 98 7.91 -5.78 -4.77
CA THR A 98 9.04 -6.01 -3.87
C THR A 98 8.62 -5.92 -2.41
N SER A 99 7.49 -5.27 -2.13
CA SER A 99 6.88 -5.27 -0.81
C SER A 99 5.37 -5.08 -0.85
N ILE A 100 4.71 -5.47 0.23
CA ILE A 100 3.30 -5.19 0.48
C ILE A 100 3.09 -4.75 1.93
N THR A 101 2.10 -3.88 2.15
CA THR A 101 1.49 -3.65 3.46
C THR A 101 0.07 -4.20 3.46
N LEU A 102 -0.40 -4.65 4.62
CA LEU A 102 -1.64 -5.38 4.80
C LEU A 102 -2.39 -4.83 6.01
N VAL A 103 -3.72 -4.69 5.88
CA VAL A 103 -4.62 -4.30 6.96
C VAL A 103 -5.83 -5.23 6.94
N ALA A 104 -6.21 -5.73 8.11
CA ALA A 104 -7.40 -6.56 8.29
C ALA A 104 -8.04 -6.29 9.65
N HIS A 105 -9.33 -6.59 9.76
CA HIS A 105 -10.11 -6.39 10.96
C HIS A 105 -10.85 -7.69 11.32
N ALA A 106 -10.90 -8.01 12.62
CA ALA A 106 -11.70 -9.14 13.09
C ALA A 106 -13.20 -8.90 12.80
N ASN A 107 -13.95 -9.94 12.44
CA ASN A 107 -15.37 -9.90 12.12
C ASN A 107 -15.75 -8.95 10.95
N VAL A 108 -14.80 -8.66 10.06
CA VAL A 108 -15.07 -8.01 8.76
C VAL A 108 -14.76 -9.03 7.67
N GLU A 109 -15.78 -9.80 7.32
CA GLU A 109 -15.61 -11.02 6.53
C GLU A 109 -15.99 -10.82 5.06
N ASP A 110 -16.72 -9.74 4.74
CA ASP A 110 -17.28 -9.42 3.43
C ASP A 110 -16.92 -8.00 2.97
N PHE A 111 -16.78 -7.82 1.65
CA PHE A 111 -16.51 -6.51 1.05
C PHE A 111 -17.65 -5.51 1.28
N THR A 112 -18.86 -6.03 1.46
CA THR A 112 -20.07 -5.24 1.66
C THR A 112 -20.85 -5.79 2.84
N ILE A 113 -20.45 -5.41 4.06
CA ILE A 113 -21.20 -5.70 5.28
C ILE A 113 -21.55 -4.40 6.00
N ASN A 114 -22.82 -4.28 6.38
CA ASN A 114 -23.36 -3.21 7.22
C ASN A 114 -24.45 -3.80 8.10
N ALA A 115 -24.03 -4.61 9.07
CA ALA A 115 -24.89 -5.31 10.01
C ALA A 115 -24.21 -5.37 11.38
N ASP A 116 -24.97 -5.72 12.41
CA ASP A 116 -24.37 -6.17 13.66
C ASP A 116 -23.67 -7.52 13.47
N ASN A 117 -23.05 -8.04 14.53
CA ASN A 117 -22.34 -9.31 14.49
C ASN A 117 -23.25 -10.56 14.43
N GLY A 118 -24.56 -10.38 14.19
CA GLY A 118 -25.52 -11.45 14.01
C GLY A 118 -25.63 -12.39 15.22
N SER A 119 -25.24 -11.94 16.41
CA SER A 119 -25.20 -12.76 17.62
C SER A 119 -26.22 -12.33 18.68
N THR A 120 -26.41 -13.18 19.68
CA THR A 120 -27.22 -12.86 20.86
C THR A 120 -26.54 -11.83 21.74
N ASN A 121 -27.32 -11.12 22.56
CA ASN A 121 -26.80 -10.21 23.57
C ASN A 121 -25.79 -10.91 24.50
N ASN A 122 -24.71 -10.20 24.82
CA ASN A 122 -23.63 -10.67 25.68
C ASN A 122 -22.94 -11.96 25.17
N ASP A 123 -22.87 -12.16 23.85
CA ASP A 123 -22.11 -13.27 23.27
C ASP A 123 -20.62 -13.17 23.65
N ARG A 124 -20.08 -14.29 24.15
CA ARG A 124 -18.68 -14.45 24.58
C ARG A 124 -17.79 -15.04 23.49
N GLY A 125 -18.38 -15.39 22.34
CA GLY A 125 -17.72 -16.02 21.21
C GLY A 125 -16.97 -15.05 20.31
N ILE A 126 -16.39 -15.62 19.26
CA ILE A 126 -15.54 -14.93 18.28
C ILE A 126 -16.28 -13.77 17.60
N ARG A 127 -17.58 -13.89 17.35
CA ARG A 127 -18.42 -12.86 16.72
C ARG A 127 -18.40 -11.51 17.45
N ASN A 128 -18.08 -11.50 18.74
CA ASN A 128 -18.03 -10.29 19.55
C ASN A 128 -16.59 -9.82 19.83
N SER A 129 -15.59 -10.48 19.24
CA SER A 129 -14.22 -9.94 19.14
C SER A 129 -14.21 -8.72 18.20
N PHE A 130 -13.30 -7.78 18.43
CA PHE A 130 -13.01 -6.74 17.46
C PHE A 130 -11.54 -6.40 17.53
N GLY A 131 -10.96 -5.86 16.46
CA GLY A 131 -9.57 -5.43 16.47
C GLY A 131 -9.04 -5.16 15.08
N THR A 132 -7.81 -4.65 15.04
CA THR A 132 -7.14 -4.24 13.81
C THR A 132 -5.75 -4.84 13.76
N MET A 133 -5.43 -5.41 12.60
CA MET A 133 -4.11 -5.91 12.25
C MET A 133 -3.45 -4.98 11.25
N ASN A 134 -2.16 -4.70 11.46
CA ASN A 134 -1.28 -4.09 10.46
C ASN A 134 -0.08 -5.01 10.24
N GLY A 135 0.27 -5.25 8.99
CA GLY A 135 1.42 -6.08 8.65
C GLY A 135 2.10 -5.70 7.35
N PHE A 136 3.25 -6.31 7.10
CA PHE A 136 3.99 -6.16 5.85
C PHE A 136 4.70 -7.46 5.47
N ALA A 137 5.06 -7.55 4.19
CA ALA A 137 6.07 -8.46 3.68
C ALA A 137 6.96 -7.73 2.67
N ARG A 138 8.25 -8.06 2.62
CA ARG A 138 9.24 -7.48 1.71
C ARG A 138 10.23 -8.54 1.24
N ASP A 139 10.55 -8.51 -0.04
CA ASP A 139 11.62 -9.31 -0.64
C ASP A 139 12.98 -8.67 -0.35
N ASP A 140 13.77 -9.31 0.52
CA ASP A 140 15.13 -8.90 0.90
C ASP A 140 16.16 -9.76 0.14
N GLY A 141 16.06 -9.80 -1.18
CA GLY A 141 17.03 -10.49 -2.05
C GLY A 141 16.87 -12.01 -2.08
N GLY A 142 15.63 -12.51 -2.05
CA GLY A 142 15.30 -13.93 -2.09
C GLY A 142 14.82 -14.51 -0.75
N ALA A 143 14.92 -13.75 0.33
CA ALA A 143 14.26 -14.03 1.61
C ALA A 143 13.10 -13.07 1.82
N ILE A 144 11.98 -13.55 2.37
CA ILE A 144 10.83 -12.70 2.66
C ILE A 144 10.89 -12.29 4.13
N ALA A 145 11.18 -11.01 4.38
CA ALA A 145 11.03 -10.40 5.69
C ALA A 145 9.57 -9.99 5.88
N GLN A 146 8.99 -10.31 7.04
CA GLN A 146 7.58 -10.01 7.30
C GLN A 146 7.32 -9.78 8.78
N GLN A 147 6.30 -8.99 9.07
CA GLN A 147 5.86 -8.69 10.43
C GLN A 147 4.38 -8.39 10.41
N CYS A 148 3.68 -8.79 11.46
CA CYS A 148 2.35 -8.26 11.76
C CYS A 148 2.25 -7.88 13.24
N ILE A 149 1.34 -6.94 13.51
CA ILE A 149 0.88 -6.58 14.85
C ILE A 149 -0.64 -6.49 14.83
N TYR A 150 -1.27 -6.93 15.91
CA TYR A 150 -2.71 -6.87 16.12
C TYR A 150 -3.01 -6.47 17.55
N VAL A 151 -4.00 -5.59 17.67
CA VAL A 151 -4.63 -5.22 18.94
C VAL A 151 -6.14 -5.31 18.75
N GLY A 152 -6.79 -5.95 19.72
CA GLY A 152 -8.24 -6.13 19.73
C GLY A 152 -8.79 -6.28 21.13
N GLY A 153 -10.11 -6.34 21.22
CA GLY A 153 -10.85 -6.53 22.45
C GLY A 153 -12.09 -7.37 22.20
N HIS A 154 -13.04 -7.27 23.11
CA HIS A 154 -14.29 -8.00 23.03
C HIS A 154 -15.45 -7.11 23.51
N GLY A 155 -16.59 -7.15 22.83
CA GLY A 155 -17.70 -6.21 23.09
C GLY A 155 -18.25 -6.27 24.51
N ASN A 156 -18.16 -7.43 25.17
CA ASN A 156 -18.62 -7.59 26.57
C ASN A 156 -17.66 -7.02 27.63
N SER A 157 -16.38 -6.77 27.30
CA SER A 157 -15.38 -6.33 28.28
C SER A 157 -14.14 -5.77 27.58
N ILE A 158 -13.75 -4.55 27.94
CA ILE A 158 -12.59 -3.85 27.37
C ILE A 158 -11.35 -3.99 28.27
N ASN A 159 -11.52 -4.44 29.52
CA ASN A 159 -10.43 -4.43 30.50
C ASN A 159 -9.35 -5.48 30.18
N ASP A 160 -9.75 -6.61 29.60
CA ASP A 160 -8.82 -7.62 29.09
C ASP A 160 -8.84 -7.64 27.56
N ILE A 161 -7.76 -7.13 26.98
CA ILE A 161 -7.59 -7.01 25.53
C ILE A 161 -6.85 -8.21 24.94
N SER A 162 -7.07 -8.47 23.66
CA SER A 162 -6.32 -9.44 22.88
C SER A 162 -5.23 -8.74 22.06
N ARG A 163 -4.07 -9.39 21.94
CA ARG A 163 -2.92 -8.87 21.19
C ARG A 163 -2.15 -10.01 20.54
N PHE A 164 -1.59 -9.74 19.38
CA PHE A 164 -0.76 -10.69 18.66
C PHE A 164 0.32 -9.95 17.87
N ALA A 165 1.50 -10.53 17.79
CA ALA A 165 2.58 -10.04 16.94
C ALA A 165 3.41 -11.24 16.46
N SER A 166 3.92 -11.15 15.23
CA SER A 166 4.78 -12.17 14.67
C SER A 166 5.74 -11.56 13.66
N ASN A 167 6.99 -12.01 13.69
CA ASN A 167 8.04 -11.68 12.71
C ASN A 167 8.17 -12.76 11.61
N THR A 168 7.24 -13.71 11.57
CA THR A 168 7.20 -14.79 10.57
C THR A 168 5.87 -14.83 9.83
N GLN A 169 4.98 -13.88 10.08
CA GLN A 169 3.67 -13.77 9.44
C GLN A 169 3.46 -12.33 8.98
N ALA A 170 2.81 -12.15 7.83
CA ALA A 170 2.40 -10.84 7.32
C ALA A 170 0.94 -10.50 7.73
N ILE A 171 0.16 -11.53 8.08
CA ILE A 171 -1.21 -11.43 8.59
C ILE A 171 -1.27 -12.17 9.93
N GLY A 172 -1.95 -11.57 10.91
CA GLY A 172 -2.20 -12.19 12.20
C GLY A 172 -3.37 -11.53 12.92
N VAL A 173 -4.57 -12.10 12.81
CA VAL A 173 -5.78 -11.61 13.49
C VAL A 173 -6.13 -12.58 14.60
N ARG A 174 -6.18 -12.10 15.85
CA ARG A 174 -6.48 -12.91 17.02
C ARG A 174 -7.89 -12.63 17.52
N TYR A 175 -8.62 -13.70 17.81
CA TYR A 175 -9.95 -13.66 18.38
C TYR A 175 -9.87 -14.04 19.85
N GLY A 176 -10.54 -13.27 20.70
CA GLY A 176 -10.52 -13.43 22.15
C GLY A 176 -11.92 -13.48 22.75
N ASP A 177 -12.10 -14.16 23.88
CA ASP A 177 -13.34 -14.05 24.66
C ASP A 177 -13.35 -12.75 25.48
N GLN A 178 -14.37 -12.58 26.32
CA GLN A 178 -14.51 -11.39 27.16
C GLN A 178 -13.42 -11.21 28.24
N ASN A 179 -12.54 -12.19 28.43
CA ASN A 179 -11.39 -12.09 29.32
C ASN A 179 -10.06 -12.13 28.53
N GLY A 180 -10.11 -11.87 27.22
CA GLY A 180 -8.94 -11.92 26.34
C GLY A 180 -8.38 -13.34 26.10
N ASN A 181 -9.07 -14.39 26.55
CA ASN A 181 -8.64 -15.77 26.31
C ASN A 181 -8.70 -16.09 24.83
N SER A 182 -7.70 -16.82 24.32
CA SER A 182 -7.62 -17.10 22.89
C SER A 182 -8.77 -18.00 22.44
N LEU A 183 -9.60 -17.50 21.52
CA LEU A 183 -10.58 -18.29 20.77
C LEU A 183 -10.00 -18.81 19.46
N GLY A 184 -9.05 -18.09 18.88
CA GLY A 184 -8.34 -18.57 17.70
C GLY A 184 -7.50 -17.47 17.07
N ILE A 185 -6.70 -17.86 16.09
CA ILE A 185 -5.86 -16.93 15.32
C ILE A 185 -5.90 -17.35 13.86
N ILE A 186 -6.10 -16.37 12.97
CA ILE A 186 -5.86 -16.52 11.54
C ILE A 186 -4.53 -15.85 11.22
N THR A 187 -3.58 -16.62 10.69
CA THR A 187 -2.27 -16.12 10.26
C THR A 187 -2.04 -16.33 8.77
N GLY A 188 -1.21 -15.49 8.17
CA GLY A 188 -0.80 -15.62 6.78
C GLY A 188 0.65 -15.24 6.58
N ALA A 189 1.45 -16.16 6.04
CA ALA A 189 2.83 -15.92 5.67
C ALA A 189 2.93 -15.74 4.15
N VAL A 190 3.55 -14.66 3.69
CA VAL A 190 3.83 -14.48 2.26
C VAL A 190 4.95 -15.44 1.89
N THR A 191 4.74 -16.18 0.81
CA THR A 191 5.62 -17.27 0.36
C THR A 191 6.34 -16.92 -0.94
N ALA A 192 5.77 -16.03 -1.76
CA ALA A 192 6.40 -15.56 -2.99
C ALA A 192 5.82 -14.21 -3.44
N PHE A 193 6.68 -13.37 -4.03
CA PHE A 193 6.29 -12.28 -4.91
C PHE A 193 6.37 -12.75 -6.37
N THR A 194 5.23 -12.77 -7.05
CA THR A 194 5.07 -13.29 -8.40
C THR A 194 5.11 -12.15 -9.42
N ALA A 195 5.14 -12.47 -10.72
CA ALA A 195 5.19 -11.47 -11.78
C ALA A 195 4.08 -10.41 -11.70
N ASN A 196 2.92 -10.78 -11.15
CA ASN A 196 1.69 -9.97 -11.16
C ASN A 196 1.03 -9.90 -9.77
N GLY A 197 1.81 -10.10 -8.69
CA GLY A 197 1.27 -10.07 -7.33
C GLY A 197 2.06 -10.93 -6.36
N PHE A 198 1.37 -11.72 -5.53
CA PHE A 198 2.00 -12.47 -4.45
C PHE A 198 1.15 -13.66 -4.01
N THR A 199 1.81 -14.64 -3.38
CA THR A 199 1.17 -15.82 -2.78
C THR A 199 1.43 -15.82 -1.29
N LEU A 200 0.40 -16.13 -0.50
CA LEU A 200 0.51 -16.38 0.94
C LEU A 200 -0.05 -17.75 1.30
N ASN A 201 0.43 -18.31 2.41
CA ASN A 201 -0.14 -19.49 3.03
C ASN A 201 -0.86 -19.12 4.32
N VAL A 202 -2.17 -19.35 4.35
CA VAL A 202 -3.06 -19.05 5.47
C VAL A 202 -3.17 -20.25 6.40
N THR A 203 -3.14 -20.01 7.70
CA THR A 203 -3.36 -21.02 8.74
C THR A 203 -4.40 -20.53 9.74
N TYR A 204 -5.30 -21.43 10.11
CA TYR A 204 -6.28 -21.25 11.16
C TYR A 204 -5.84 -22.07 12.37
N THR A 205 -5.71 -21.41 13.53
CA THR A 205 -5.28 -22.06 14.77
C THR A 205 -6.38 -21.90 15.82
N ASN A 206 -6.91 -23.02 16.30
CA ASN A 206 -7.86 -23.02 17.40
C ASN A 206 -7.21 -22.46 18.66
N GLY A 207 -7.95 -21.63 19.39
CA GLY A 207 -7.56 -21.18 20.72
C GLY A 207 -7.60 -22.28 21.78
N THR A 208 -7.17 -21.96 22.98
CA THR A 208 -7.23 -22.85 24.14
C THR A 208 -7.98 -22.13 25.26
N ILE A 209 -9.13 -22.68 25.64
CA ILE A 209 -9.96 -22.17 26.73
C ILE A 209 -10.18 -23.27 27.77
N THR A 210 -10.13 -22.90 29.04
CA THR A 210 -10.39 -23.82 30.17
C THR A 210 -11.83 -23.75 30.66
N ASN A 211 -12.62 -22.77 30.22
CA ASN A 211 -14.01 -22.56 30.60
C ASN A 211 -14.90 -22.39 29.37
N ALA A 212 -15.13 -23.51 28.66
CA ALA A 212 -16.04 -23.57 27.51
C ALA A 212 -17.50 -23.49 28.00
N ALA A 213 -18.04 -22.29 28.07
CA ALA A 213 -19.49 -22.06 28.21
C ALA A 213 -20.16 -22.08 26.82
N GLN A 214 -21.50 -21.99 26.78
CA GLN A 214 -22.22 -21.83 25.51
C GLN A 214 -21.65 -20.64 24.72
N ASN A 215 -21.39 -20.85 23.42
CA ASN A 215 -20.81 -19.91 22.43
C ASN A 215 -19.31 -19.59 22.58
N VAL A 216 -18.59 -20.21 23.51
CA VAL A 216 -17.13 -20.11 23.58
C VAL A 216 -16.53 -21.38 22.96
N LEU A 217 -16.43 -21.40 21.63
CA LEU A 217 -15.96 -22.57 20.87
C LEU A 217 -14.73 -22.19 20.04
N PRO A 218 -13.52 -22.63 20.42
CA PRO A 218 -12.31 -22.28 19.67
C PRO A 218 -12.30 -22.77 18.23
N THR A 219 -13.12 -23.77 17.91
CA THR A 219 -13.30 -24.29 16.55
C THR A 219 -14.05 -23.35 15.64
N ASP A 220 -14.79 -22.38 16.18
CA ASP A 220 -15.55 -21.40 15.38
C ASP A 220 -14.62 -20.57 14.49
N ILE A 221 -13.33 -20.43 14.87
CA ILE A 221 -12.33 -19.76 14.03
C ILE A 221 -12.29 -20.35 12.61
N ASN A 222 -12.52 -21.66 12.45
CA ASN A 222 -12.42 -22.32 11.14
C ASN A 222 -13.55 -21.93 10.17
N ASN A 223 -14.58 -21.23 10.66
CA ASN A 223 -15.67 -20.69 9.85
C ASN A 223 -15.56 -19.18 9.61
N GLU A 224 -14.52 -18.54 10.16
CA GLU A 224 -14.33 -17.09 10.10
C GLU A 224 -13.69 -16.68 8.77
N GLY A 225 -14.18 -15.57 8.21
CA GLY A 225 -13.57 -14.90 7.07
C GLY A 225 -12.77 -13.66 7.45
N LEU A 226 -11.90 -13.19 6.55
CA LEU A 226 -11.26 -11.87 6.66
C LEU A 226 -11.26 -11.16 5.32
N VAL A 227 -11.64 -9.89 5.32
CA VAL A 227 -11.27 -8.94 4.28
C VAL A 227 -9.90 -8.36 4.61
N VAL A 228 -9.01 -8.37 3.62
CA VAL A 228 -7.66 -7.85 3.74
C VAL A 228 -7.44 -6.78 2.67
N LEU A 229 -7.21 -5.55 3.11
CA LEU A 229 -6.71 -4.48 2.27
C LEU A 229 -5.20 -4.62 2.14
N TYR A 230 -4.66 -4.37 0.95
CA TYR A 230 -3.22 -4.35 0.74
C TYR A 230 -2.78 -3.18 -0.12
N THR A 231 -1.54 -2.75 0.09
CA THR A 231 -0.83 -1.88 -0.84
C THR A 231 0.46 -2.56 -1.26
N ALA A 232 0.62 -2.78 -2.57
CA ALA A 232 1.79 -3.36 -3.20
C ALA A 232 2.70 -2.26 -3.75
N TYR A 233 4.00 -2.44 -3.59
CA TYR A 233 5.03 -1.53 -4.05
C TYR A 233 5.98 -2.27 -5.00
N ARG A 234 6.35 -1.61 -6.09
CA ARG A 234 7.40 -2.07 -6.99
C ARG A 234 8.77 -1.80 -6.39
#